data_AF-A0A1G2DZG4-F1
#
_entry.id   AF-A0A1G2DZG4-F1
#
_cell.length_a   1.000
_cell.length_b   1.000
_cell.length_c   1.000
_cell.angle_alpha   90.00
_cell.angle_beta   90.00
_cell.angle_gamma   90.00
#
_symmetry.space_group_name_H-M   'P 1'
#
loop_
_entity.id
_entity.type
_entity.pdbx_description
1 polymer ?
#
loop_
_entity_poly.entity_id
_entity_poly.type
_entity_poly.pdbx_seq_one_letter_code
_entity_poly.pdbx_strand_id
1 'polypeptide(L)'
;MLLKNNMNATDKNLISEIKNVLVPKLNEFIADSVIRVNCRRIGVEPQDLNMDKLPIFLEKIEVSLLLFLTKEEIADIIQKIKNLRI
;
A
#
# COMPACT_ATOMS: atom_id res chain seq x y z
N MET A 1 33.84 -21.33 4.20
CA MET A 1 34.00 -20.04 3.51
C MET A 1 32.64 -19.36 3.53
N LEU A 2 32.44 -18.44 4.48
CA LEU A 2 31.23 -17.64 4.61
C LEU A 2 31.25 -16.51 3.57
N LEU A 3 30.06 -15.92 3.36
CA LEU A 3 29.76 -14.61 2.74
C LEU A 3 29.47 -14.71 1.22
N LYS A 4 28.35 -14.23 0.69
CA LYS A 4 27.59 -13.03 1.09
C LYS A 4 26.09 -13.19 0.80
N ASN A 5 25.26 -13.11 1.84
CA ASN A 5 23.88 -12.68 1.72
C ASN A 5 23.90 -11.21 1.29
N ASN A 6 23.86 -10.96 -0.02
CA ASN A 6 23.57 -9.64 -0.56
C ASN A 6 22.05 -9.48 -0.65
N MET A 7 21.36 -9.45 0.49
CA MET A 7 20.11 -8.70 0.55
C MET A 7 20.51 -7.23 0.56
N ASN A 8 20.55 -6.63 -0.63
CA ASN A 8 20.62 -5.18 -0.76
C ASN A 8 19.40 -4.60 -0.04
N ALA A 9 19.65 -4.02 1.13
CA ALA A 9 18.70 -3.28 1.93
C ALA A 9 18.42 -1.92 1.27
N THR A 10 17.74 -1.86 0.11
CA THR A 10 17.20 -0.59 -0.43
C THR A 10 16.12 -0.67 -1.51
N ASP A 11 15.51 -1.83 -1.81
CA ASP A 11 14.26 -1.83 -2.59
C ASP A 11 13.08 -1.84 -1.62
N LYS A 12 12.75 -0.68 -1.07
CA LYS A 12 11.51 -0.51 -0.31
C LYS A 12 10.35 -0.73 -1.27
N ASN A 13 9.76 -1.92 -1.25
CA ASN A 13 8.58 -2.21 -2.07
C ASN A 13 7.43 -1.28 -1.64
N LEU A 14 6.88 -0.51 -2.59
CA LEU A 14 5.74 0.41 -2.40
C LEU A 14 4.58 -0.24 -1.61
N ILE A 15 4.29 -1.51 -1.86
CA ILE A 15 3.27 -2.25 -1.12
C ILE A 15 3.60 -2.37 0.36
N SER A 16 4.86 -2.63 0.71
CA SER A 16 5.27 -2.73 2.11
C SER A 16 5.06 -1.41 2.84
N GLU A 17 5.35 -0.29 2.20
CA GLU A 17 5.15 1.04 2.79
C GLU A 17 3.66 1.40 2.90
N ILE A 18 2.84 1.04 1.90
CA ILE A 18 1.38 1.19 2.00
C ILE A 18 0.84 0.33 3.16
N LYS A 19 1.30 -0.91 3.33
CA LYS A 19 0.92 -1.77 4.45
C LYS A 19 1.27 -1.13 5.80
N ASN A 20 2.47 -0.55 5.93
CA ASN A 20 2.89 0.14 7.16
C ASN A 20 1.93 1.28 7.56
N VAL A 21 1.27 1.92 6.59
CA VAL A 21 0.25 2.95 6.86
C VAL A 21 -1.11 2.34 7.22
N LEU A 22 -1.52 1.26 6.54
CA LEU A 22 -2.86 0.70 6.67
C LEU A 22 -3.04 -0.24 7.88
N VAL A 23 -2.03 -1.06 8.19
CA VAL A 23 -2.13 -2.09 9.24
C VAL A 23 -2.50 -1.52 10.62
N PRO A 24 -1.94 -0.38 11.08
CA PRO A 24 -2.33 0.24 12.35
C PRO A 24 -3.81 0.65 12.42
N LYS A 25 -4.48 0.79 11.28
CA LYS A 25 -5.89 1.22 11.17
C LYS A 25 -6.86 0.08 10.91
N LEU A 26 -6.42 -0.98 10.23
CA LEU A 26 -7.31 -2.03 9.73
C LEU A 26 -7.00 -3.44 10.25
N ASN A 27 -5.84 -3.68 10.86
CA ASN A 27 -5.19 -5.00 10.99
C ASN A 27 -4.62 -5.55 9.66
N GLU A 28 -3.72 -6.54 9.78
CA GLU A 28 -2.96 -7.10 8.66
C GLU A 28 -3.85 -7.79 7.61
N PHE A 29 -4.82 -8.58 8.05
CA PHE A 29 -5.69 -9.34 7.15
C PHE A 29 -6.56 -8.42 6.28
N ILE A 30 -7.12 -7.37 6.88
CA ILE A 30 -7.96 -6.40 6.15
C ILE A 30 -7.10 -5.54 5.25
N ALA A 31 -5.95 -5.03 5.72
CA ALA A 31 -5.03 -4.24 4.90
C ALA A 31 -4.59 -5.01 3.64
N ASP A 32 -4.20 -6.27 3.78
CA ASP A 32 -3.79 -7.11 2.65
C ASP A 32 -4.91 -7.36 1.65
N SER A 33 -6.12 -7.60 2.16
CA SER A 33 -7.30 -7.83 1.32
C SER A 33 -7.69 -6.57 0.55
N VAL A 34 -7.68 -5.41 1.22
CA VAL A 34 -7.95 -4.11 0.61
C VAL A 34 -6.94 -3.79 -0.49
N ILE A 35 -5.64 -3.98 -0.24
CA ILE A 35 -4.59 -3.74 -1.23
C ILE A 35 -4.80 -4.65 -2.45
N ARG A 36 -4.95 -5.96 -2.24
CA ARG A 36 -5.09 -6.95 -3.32
C ARG A 36 -6.33 -6.68 -4.19
N VAL A 37 -7.48 -6.42 -3.58
CA VAL A 37 -8.72 -6.13 -4.32
C VAL A 37 -8.56 -4.88 -5.17
N ASN A 38 -7.94 -3.83 -4.64
CA ASN A 38 -7.81 -2.57 -5.35
C ASN A 38 -6.69 -2.58 -6.41
N CYS A 39 -5.63 -3.37 -6.23
CA CYS A 39 -4.68 -3.68 -7.30
C CYS A 39 -5.39 -4.38 -8.47
N ARG A 40 -6.19 -5.43 -8.19
CA ARG A 40 -6.93 -6.15 -9.23
C ARG A 40 -7.92 -5.28 -9.98
N ARG A 41 -8.57 -4.33 -9.29
CA ARG A 41 -9.50 -3.36 -9.91
C ARG A 41 -8.83 -2.45 -10.94
N ILE A 42 -7.52 -2.24 -10.84
CA ILE A 42 -6.74 -1.45 -11.81
C ILE A 42 -5.91 -2.34 -12.74
N GLY A 43 -6.17 -3.65 -12.76
CA GLY A 43 -5.52 -4.60 -13.65
C GLY A 43 -4.07 -4.94 -13.29
N VAL A 44 -3.69 -4.85 -12.01
CA VAL A 44 -2.36 -5.25 -11.54
C VAL A 44 -2.40 -6.20 -10.36
N GLU A 45 -1.33 -6.98 -10.18
CA GLU A 45 -1.07 -7.65 -8.92
C GLU A 45 -0.27 -6.74 -7.99
N PRO A 46 -0.29 -6.96 -6.66
CA PRO A 46 0.40 -6.09 -5.70
C PRO A 46 1.87 -5.85 -6.03
N GLN A 47 2.62 -6.89 -6.44
CA GLN A 47 4.04 -6.76 -6.80
C GLN A 47 4.30 -5.87 -8.03
N ASP A 48 3.28 -5.58 -8.83
CA ASP A 48 3.35 -4.77 -10.06
C ASP A 48 2.81 -3.34 -9.87
N LEU A 49 2.46 -2.97 -8.62
CA LEU A 49 2.09 -1.61 -8.26
C LEU A 49 3.35 -0.73 -8.22
N ASN A 50 3.31 0.37 -8.97
CA ASN A 50 4.39 1.34 -9.05
C ASN A 50 3.83 2.77 -8.94
N MET A 51 4.72 3.76 -8.96
CA MET A 51 4.35 5.17 -8.80
C MET A 51 3.40 5.68 -9.89
N ASP A 52 3.49 5.18 -11.12
CA ASP A 52 2.61 5.59 -12.22
C ASP A 52 1.14 5.19 -11.97
N LYS A 53 0.94 4.04 -11.31
CA LYS A 53 -0.38 3.49 -11.00
C LYS A 53 -0.88 3.87 -9.62
N LEU A 54 -0.04 4.49 -8.79
CA LEU A 54 -0.39 4.90 -7.43
C LEU A 54 -1.60 5.87 -7.39
N PRO A 55 -1.73 6.89 -8.28
CA PRO A 55 -2.88 7.78 -8.25
C PRO A 55 -4.23 7.04 -8.43
N ILE A 56 -4.33 6.18 -9.45
CA ILE A 56 -5.57 5.42 -9.70
C ILE A 56 -5.81 4.36 -8.62
N PHE A 57 -4.76 3.76 -8.06
CA PHE A 57 -4.88 2.87 -6.91
C PHE A 57 -5.49 3.59 -5.70
N LEU A 58 -5.03 4.81 -5.40
CA LEU A 58 -5.52 5.60 -4.27
C LEU A 58 -7.01 5.97 -4.42
N GLU A 59 -7.46 6.28 -5.63
CA GLU A 59 -8.89 6.50 -5.88
C GLU A 59 -9.74 5.25 -5.57
N LYS A 60 -9.25 4.05 -5.90
CA LYS A 60 -9.99 2.81 -5.61
C LYS A 60 -9.93 2.43 -4.14
N ILE A 61 -8.76 2.59 -3.51
CA ILE A 61 -8.60 2.23 -2.11
C ILE A 61 -9.44 3.13 -1.21
N GLU A 62 -9.53 4.44 -1.49
CA GLU A 62 -10.35 5.39 -0.74
C GLU A 62 -11.80 4.90 -0.57
N VAL A 63 -12.41 4.42 -1.65
CA VAL A 63 -13.77 3.86 -1.63
C VAL A 63 -13.87 2.62 -0.73
N SER A 64 -12.87 1.74 -0.77
CA SER A 64 -12.83 0.56 0.10
C SER A 64 -12.61 0.92 1.58
N LEU A 65 -11.82 1.94 1.87
CA LEU A 65 -11.53 2.35 3.25
C LEU A 65 -12.75 2.95 3.95
N LEU A 66 -13.69 3.53 3.21
CA LEU A 66 -14.97 4.04 3.76
C LEU A 66 -15.81 2.97 4.45
N LEU A 67 -15.54 1.68 4.20
CA LEU A 67 -16.22 0.58 4.87
C LEU A 67 -15.74 0.36 6.31
N PHE A 68 -14.58 0.91 6.67
CA PHE A 68 -13.88 0.60 7.92
C PHE A 68 -13.48 1.84 8.72
N LEU A 69 -13.31 2.99 8.06
CA LEU A 69 -12.69 4.18 8.63
C LEU A 69 -13.52 5.44 8.36
N THR A 70 -13.29 6.46 9.17
CA THR A 70 -13.88 7.79 8.96
C THR A 70 -13.20 8.52 7.80
N LYS A 71 -13.89 9.51 7.20
CA LYS A 71 -13.34 10.33 6.11
C LYS A 71 -12.05 11.06 6.50
N GLU A 72 -11.95 11.48 7.77
CA GLU A 72 -10.77 12.17 8.30
C GLU A 72 -9.55 11.23 8.35
N GLU A 73 -9.74 10.01 8.86
CA GLU A 73 -8.66 9.00 8.87
C GLU A 73 -8.22 8.60 7.48
N ILE A 74 -9.17 8.49 6.54
CA ILE A 74 -8.87 8.17 5.15
C ILE A 74 -8.05 9.29 4.51
N ALA A 75 -8.41 10.56 4.72
CA ALA A 75 -7.64 11.69 4.21
C ALA A 75 -6.20 11.68 4.73
N ASP A 76 -6.00 11.41 6.03
CA ASP A 76 -4.66 11.26 6.63
C ASP A 76 -3.87 10.10 6.00
N ILE A 77 -4.49 8.93 5.82
CA ILE A 77 -3.87 7.76 5.17
C ILE A 77 -3.46 8.08 3.73
N ILE A 78 -4.37 8.64 2.93
CA ILE A 78 -4.09 8.97 1.53
C ILE A 78 -2.93 9.96 1.44
N GLN A 79 -2.87 10.94 2.35
CA GLN A 79 -1.77 11.90 2.36
C GLN A 79 -0.44 11.24 2.79
N LYS A 80 -0.47 10.35 3.78
CA LYS A 80 0.73 9.57 4.15
C LYS A 80 1.27 8.74 2.99
N ILE A 81 0.40 8.07 2.24
CA ILE A 81 0.80 7.26 1.08
C ILE A 81 1.36 8.14 -0.05
N LYS A 82 0.74 9.29 -0.35
CA LYS A 82 1.24 10.24 -1.36
C LYS A 82 2.62 10.82 -1.02
N ASN A 83 2.94 10.94 0.26
CA ASN A 83 4.22 11.46 0.74
C ASN A 83 5.31 10.40 0.92
N LEU A 84 5.04 9.13 0.58
CA LEU A 84 6.06 8.08 0.64
C LEU A 84 7.21 8.44 -0.31
N ARG A 85 8.43 8.45 0.22
CA ARG A 85 9.66 8.60 -0.55
C ARG A 85 10.24 7.21 -0.77
N ILE A 86 10.06 6.68 -1.97
CA ILE A 86 10.47 5.34 -2.39
C ILE A 86 11.35 5.48 -3.62
#